data_AF-A0A955L1L8-F1
#
_entry.id   AF-A0A955L1L8-F1
#
_cell.length_a   1.000
_cell.length_b   1.000
_cell.length_c   1.000
_cell.angle_alpha   90.00
_cell.angle_beta   90.00
_cell.angle_gamma   90.00
#
_symmetry.space_group_name_H-M   'P 1'
#
loop_
_entity.id
_entity.type
_entity.pdbx_description
1 polymer ?
#
loop_
_entity_poly.entity_id
_entity_poly.type
_entity_poly.pdbx_seq_one_letter_code
_entity_poly.pdbx_strand_id
1 'polypeptide(L)'
;HISLSTWFRDYVYIPLGGSRKGKYRTYLNLFIVFVVSGLWHGAAMTFLIWGAIHGFIIVVEKATLKTRKLVLSKVGIVNGNFASGLLFSFVTFVIVCFAWIFFRANSYTDAKLLVAGILKNNYIILFTEDLYKLGLGRNELIILILAILGLVVFEILNKSNKLGTLLSKQPIGFRWAAYIIIIMTIVIYGVYGDKDTSQFIYFQF
;
A
#
# COMPACT_ATOMS: atom_id res chain seq x y z
N HIS A 1 5.52 -0.37 -6.06
CA HIS A 1 6.63 0.13 -6.89
C HIS A 1 6.67 -0.58 -8.25
N ILE A 2 6.04 -0.04 -9.30
CA ILE A 2 5.94 -0.72 -10.62
C ILE A 2 7.33 -0.92 -11.26
N SER A 3 8.21 0.07 -11.16
CA SER A 3 9.59 -0.01 -11.66
C SER A 3 10.40 -1.11 -10.96
N LEU A 4 10.38 -1.13 -9.62
CA LEU A 4 11.07 -2.15 -8.83
C LEU A 4 10.53 -3.56 -9.09
N SER A 5 9.20 -3.71 -9.17
CA SER A 5 8.58 -4.99 -9.50
C SER A 5 8.96 -5.47 -10.91
N THR A 6 9.09 -4.56 -11.88
CA THR A 6 9.60 -4.88 -13.22
C THR A 6 11.05 -5.34 -13.17
N TRP A 7 11.90 -4.67 -12.40
CA TRP A 7 13.29 -5.08 -12.20
C TRP A 7 13.39 -6.49 -11.60
N PHE A 8 12.66 -6.77 -10.52
CA PHE A 8 12.64 -8.12 -9.92
C PHE A 8 12.12 -9.19 -10.88
N ARG A 9 11.11 -8.86 -11.69
CA ARG A 9 10.61 -9.77 -12.71
C ARG A 9 11.71 -10.11 -13.72
N ASP A 10 12.38 -9.10 -14.25
CA ASP A 10 13.29 -9.26 -15.40
C ASP A 10 14.66 -9.80 -14.98
N TYR A 11 15.15 -9.42 -13.80
CA TYR A 11 16.50 -9.75 -13.32
C TYR A 11 16.57 -10.83 -12.25
N VAL A 12 15.44 -11.22 -11.64
CA VAL A 12 15.43 -12.32 -10.64
C VAL A 12 14.46 -13.42 -11.07
N TYR A 13 13.19 -13.08 -11.32
CA TYR A 13 12.16 -14.09 -11.62
C TYR A 13 12.42 -14.86 -12.93
N ILE A 14 12.67 -14.15 -14.04
CA ILE A 14 12.92 -14.76 -15.35
C ILE A 14 14.21 -15.62 -15.32
N PRO A 15 15.35 -15.14 -14.79
CA PRO A 15 16.56 -15.95 -14.65
C PRO A 15 16.40 -17.22 -13.80
N LEU A 16 15.55 -17.21 -12.78
CA LEU A 16 15.22 -18.40 -11.98
C LEU A 16 14.37 -19.46 -12.76
N GLY A 17 14.06 -19.20 -14.02
CA GLY A 17 13.26 -20.05 -14.90
C GLY A 17 11.81 -19.60 -15.05
N GLY A 18 11.43 -18.49 -14.41
CA GLY A 18 10.10 -17.90 -14.45
C GLY A 18 9.00 -18.94 -14.20
N SER A 19 8.01 -18.97 -15.09
CA SER A 19 6.89 -19.92 -15.04
C SER A 19 7.10 -21.20 -15.87
N ARG A 20 8.31 -21.44 -16.40
CA ARG A 20 8.53 -22.45 -17.46
C ARG A 20 8.77 -23.88 -16.94
N LYS A 21 9.08 -24.05 -15.65
CA LYS A 21 9.47 -25.34 -15.04
C LYS A 21 8.37 -25.94 -14.15
N GLY A 22 7.10 -25.70 -14.50
CA GLY A 22 5.95 -26.22 -13.77
C GLY A 22 5.54 -25.41 -12.54
N LYS A 23 4.44 -25.82 -11.89
CA LYS A 23 3.78 -25.06 -10.82
C LYS A 23 4.64 -24.92 -9.57
N TYR A 24 5.27 -26.00 -9.11
CA TYR A 24 6.10 -25.97 -7.90
C TYR A 24 7.30 -25.03 -8.05
N ARG A 25 8.01 -25.09 -9.20
CA ARG A 25 9.12 -24.17 -9.45
C ARG A 25 8.64 -22.74 -9.59
N THR A 26 7.47 -22.51 -10.20
CA THR A 26 6.84 -21.19 -10.27
C THR A 26 6.58 -20.63 -8.87
N TYR A 27 6.01 -21.44 -7.96
CA TYR A 27 5.73 -21.02 -6.59
C TYR A 27 7.00 -20.70 -5.81
N LEU A 28 8.01 -21.56 -5.91
CA LEU A 28 9.31 -21.31 -5.29
C LEU A 28 9.96 -20.03 -5.83
N ASN A 29 9.96 -19.83 -7.15
CA ASN A 29 10.54 -18.65 -7.78
C ASN A 29 9.84 -17.37 -7.31
N LEU A 30 8.50 -17.38 -7.20
CA LEU A 30 7.74 -16.24 -6.68
C LEU A 30 8.08 -15.96 -5.21
N PHE A 31 8.12 -17.00 -4.37
CA PHE A 31 8.47 -16.86 -2.97
C PHE A 31 9.87 -16.26 -2.79
N ILE A 32 10.87 -16.78 -3.53
CA ILE A 32 12.24 -16.25 -3.53
C ILE A 32 12.26 -14.79 -3.94
N VAL A 33 11.57 -14.41 -5.02
CA VAL A 33 11.54 -13.01 -5.48
C VAL A 33 11.00 -12.06 -4.41
N PHE A 34 9.94 -12.42 -3.69
CA PHE A 34 9.42 -11.58 -2.61
C PHE A 34 10.33 -11.54 -1.38
N VAL A 35 10.98 -12.65 -1.02
CA VAL A 35 11.97 -12.68 0.05
C VAL A 35 13.18 -11.80 -0.29
N VAL A 36 13.71 -11.92 -1.51
CA VAL A 36 14.80 -11.06 -2.00
C VAL A 36 14.36 -9.60 -2.08
N SER A 37 13.11 -9.33 -2.46
CA SER A 37 12.54 -7.99 -2.41
C SER A 37 12.49 -7.43 -0.99
N GLY A 38 12.19 -8.25 0.02
CA GLY A 38 12.30 -7.84 1.43
C GLY A 38 13.73 -7.49 1.79
N LEU A 39 14.67 -8.39 1.51
CA LEU A 39 16.10 -8.18 1.80
C LEU A 39 16.70 -6.95 1.09
N TRP A 40 16.16 -6.56 -0.07
CA TRP A 40 16.55 -5.33 -0.77
C TRP A 40 16.21 -4.06 0.04
N HIS A 41 15.16 -4.09 0.86
CA HIS A 41 14.78 -2.96 1.72
C HIS A 41 15.61 -2.89 3.01
N GLY A 42 16.22 -3.99 3.46
CA GLY A 42 17.14 -4.01 4.59
C GLY A 42 17.44 -5.41 5.10
N ALA A 43 18.50 -5.54 5.89
CA ALA A 43 18.95 -6.82 6.45
C ALA A 43 18.21 -7.24 7.73
N ALA A 44 17.32 -6.40 8.26
CA ALA A 44 16.57 -6.72 9.47
C ALA A 44 15.58 -7.87 9.25
N MET A 45 15.35 -8.66 10.31
CA MET A 45 14.40 -9.80 10.30
C MET A 45 12.98 -9.38 9.91
N THR A 46 12.61 -8.13 10.21
CA THR A 46 11.32 -7.53 9.87
C THR A 46 11.07 -7.50 8.36
N PHE A 47 12.08 -7.11 7.56
CA PHE A 47 11.98 -7.11 6.10
C PHE A 47 11.93 -8.51 5.50
N LEU A 48 12.65 -9.47 6.09
CA LEU A 48 12.57 -10.87 5.69
C LEU A 48 11.16 -11.43 5.90
N ILE A 49 10.56 -11.18 7.06
CA ILE A 49 9.19 -11.60 7.38
C ILE A 49 8.19 -10.93 6.44
N TRP A 50 8.33 -9.62 6.20
CA TRP A 50 7.50 -8.88 5.24
C TRP A 50 7.53 -9.53 3.84
N GLY A 51 8.73 -9.82 3.33
CA GLY A 51 8.91 -10.49 2.04
C GLY A 51 8.32 -11.91 2.02
N ALA A 52 8.53 -12.68 3.09
CA ALA A 52 7.98 -14.02 3.23
C ALA A 52 6.44 -14.03 3.27
N ILE A 53 5.81 -13.05 3.95
CA ILE A 53 4.35 -12.90 3.98
C ILE A 53 3.82 -12.68 2.56
N HIS A 54 4.36 -11.70 1.83
CA HIS A 54 3.94 -11.43 0.45
C HIS A 54 4.18 -12.62 -0.49
N GLY A 55 5.33 -13.27 -0.37
CA GLY A 55 5.65 -14.49 -1.12
C GLY A 55 4.66 -15.62 -0.86
N PHE A 56 4.34 -15.87 0.41
CA PHE A 56 3.38 -16.88 0.82
C PHE A 56 1.98 -16.59 0.27
N ILE A 57 1.50 -15.35 0.42
CA ILE A 57 0.18 -14.93 -0.07
C ILE A 57 0.05 -15.17 -1.58
N ILE A 58 1.05 -14.76 -2.38
CA ILE A 58 1.05 -14.94 -3.84
C ILE A 58 1.07 -16.43 -4.23
N VAL A 59 1.83 -17.25 -3.50
CA VAL A 59 1.86 -18.70 -3.73
C VAL A 59 0.49 -19.32 -3.43
N VAL A 60 -0.10 -19.02 -2.27
CA VAL A 60 -1.44 -19.49 -1.88
C VAL A 60 -2.49 -19.01 -2.88
N GLU A 61 -2.43 -17.75 -3.31
CA GLU A 61 -3.35 -17.18 -4.29
C GLU A 61 -3.32 -17.99 -5.59
N LYS A 62 -2.12 -18.28 -6.13
CA LYS A 62 -1.97 -19.05 -7.37
C LYS A 62 -2.32 -20.52 -7.19
N ALA A 63 -1.98 -21.13 -6.05
CA ALA A 63 -2.27 -22.53 -5.77
C ALA A 63 -3.77 -22.77 -5.62
N THR A 64 -4.48 -21.86 -4.97
CA THR A 64 -5.92 -21.99 -4.69
C THR A 64 -6.80 -21.48 -5.82
N LEU A 65 -6.27 -20.76 -6.82
CA LEU A 65 -7.05 -20.07 -7.85
C LEU A 65 -8.19 -20.89 -8.47
N LYS A 66 -7.93 -22.15 -8.85
CA LYS A 66 -8.94 -23.02 -9.48
C LYS A 66 -10.05 -23.39 -8.49
N THR A 67 -9.68 -23.91 -7.33
CA THR A 67 -10.62 -24.34 -6.27
C THR A 67 -11.39 -23.14 -5.73
N ARG A 68 -10.71 -22.02 -5.47
CA ARG A 68 -11.30 -20.77 -5.01
C ARG A 68 -12.34 -20.25 -5.99
N LYS A 69 -12.05 -20.22 -7.30
CA LYS A 69 -13.05 -19.84 -8.32
C LYS A 69 -14.28 -20.73 -8.30
N LEU A 70 -14.11 -22.05 -8.17
CA LEU A 70 -15.23 -23.01 -8.12
C LEU A 70 -16.09 -22.82 -6.86
N VAL A 71 -15.46 -22.62 -5.69
CA VAL A 71 -16.19 -22.39 -4.44
C VAL A 71 -16.95 -21.07 -4.52
N LEU A 72 -16.26 -19.98 -4.91
CA LEU A 72 -16.85 -18.65 -5.00
C LEU A 72 -18.05 -18.60 -5.97
N SER A 73 -17.96 -19.30 -7.11
CA SER A 73 -19.10 -19.38 -8.03
C SER A 73 -20.31 -20.11 -7.43
N LYS A 74 -20.10 -21.10 -6.55
CA LYS A 74 -21.20 -21.82 -5.88
C LYS A 74 -21.90 -20.99 -4.81
N VAL A 75 -21.17 -20.10 -4.12
CA VAL A 75 -21.75 -19.16 -3.13
C VAL A 75 -22.22 -17.84 -3.75
N GLY A 76 -22.27 -17.73 -5.09
CA GLY A 76 -22.75 -16.53 -5.78
C GLY A 76 -21.78 -15.34 -5.75
N ILE A 77 -20.55 -15.54 -5.29
CA ILE A 77 -19.48 -14.52 -5.33
C ILE A 77 -18.81 -14.63 -6.70
N VAL A 78 -19.37 -13.92 -7.68
CA VAL A 78 -18.90 -13.96 -9.07
C VAL A 78 -18.08 -12.71 -9.37
N ASN A 79 -16.96 -12.90 -10.07
CA ASN A 79 -16.15 -11.79 -10.58
C ASN A 79 -16.99 -10.90 -11.50
N GLY A 80 -16.99 -9.59 -11.27
CA GLY A 80 -17.61 -8.60 -12.14
C GLY A 80 -18.73 -7.78 -11.50
N ASN A 81 -19.27 -8.19 -10.35
CA ASN A 81 -20.19 -7.34 -9.58
C ASN A 81 -19.44 -6.45 -8.57
N PHE A 82 -20.05 -5.32 -8.21
CA PHE A 82 -19.44 -4.31 -7.34
C PHE A 82 -19.11 -4.87 -5.95
N ALA A 83 -20.03 -5.63 -5.35
CA ALA A 83 -19.87 -6.17 -4.00
C ALA A 83 -18.69 -7.15 -3.88
N SER A 84 -18.53 -8.06 -4.84
CA SER A 84 -17.40 -9.01 -4.86
C SER A 84 -16.08 -8.28 -5.11
N GLY A 85 -16.08 -7.29 -6.02
CA GLY A 85 -14.93 -6.42 -6.23
C GLY A 85 -14.49 -5.72 -4.95
N LEU A 86 -15.43 -5.08 -4.25
CA LEU A 86 -15.19 -4.40 -2.97
C LEU A 86 -14.66 -5.36 -1.91
N LEU A 87 -15.25 -6.56 -1.79
CA LEU A 87 -14.79 -7.59 -0.86
C LEU A 87 -13.34 -8.02 -1.14
N PHE A 88 -12.99 -8.34 -2.39
CA PHE A 88 -11.63 -8.75 -2.72
C PHE A 88 -10.60 -7.63 -2.55
N SER A 89 -10.98 -6.39 -2.89
CA SER A 89 -10.17 -5.21 -2.61
C SER A 89 -9.93 -5.03 -1.12
N PHE A 90 -10.98 -5.15 -0.30
CA PHE A 90 -10.87 -5.03 1.15
C PHE A 90 -10.00 -6.14 1.77
N VAL A 91 -10.20 -7.40 1.36
CA VAL A 91 -9.37 -8.52 1.82
C VAL A 91 -7.90 -8.31 1.46
N THR A 92 -7.62 -7.90 0.22
CA THR A 92 -6.24 -7.60 -0.22
C THR A 92 -5.66 -6.45 0.58
N PHE A 93 -6.43 -5.40 0.81
CA PHE A 93 -6.03 -4.24 1.61
C PHE A 93 -5.65 -4.65 3.03
N VAL A 94 -6.51 -5.40 3.74
CA VAL A 94 -6.23 -5.87 5.11
C VAL A 94 -4.97 -6.73 5.17
N ILE A 95 -4.80 -7.65 4.22
CA ILE A 95 -3.62 -8.52 4.16
C ILE A 95 -2.35 -7.70 3.94
N VAL A 96 -2.38 -6.73 3.01
CA VAL A 96 -1.24 -5.87 2.72
C VAL A 96 -0.93 -4.95 3.91
N CYS A 97 -1.95 -4.34 4.53
CA CYS A 97 -1.79 -3.53 5.74
C CYS A 97 -1.18 -4.32 6.90
N PHE A 98 -1.59 -5.58 7.08
CA PHE A 98 -0.98 -6.46 8.07
C PHE A 98 0.50 -6.71 7.78
N ALA A 99 0.87 -6.96 6.52
CA ALA A 99 2.27 -7.12 6.13
C ALA A 99 3.08 -5.84 6.43
N TRP A 100 2.53 -4.65 6.14
CA TRP A 100 3.18 -3.36 6.41
C TRP A 100 3.57 -3.11 7.87
N ILE A 101 2.93 -3.79 8.84
CA ILE A 101 3.35 -3.74 10.25
C ILE A 101 4.82 -4.15 10.38
N PHE A 102 5.22 -5.24 9.71
CA PHE A 102 6.59 -5.72 9.74
C PHE A 102 7.53 -4.79 8.99
N PHE A 103 7.09 -4.19 7.89
CA PHE A 103 7.93 -3.24 7.16
C PHE A 103 8.23 -1.97 7.98
N ARG A 104 7.25 -1.48 8.75
CA ARG A 104 7.37 -0.23 9.50
C ARG A 104 8.02 -0.40 10.88
N ALA A 105 7.89 -1.57 11.50
CA ALA A 105 8.42 -1.82 12.83
C ALA A 105 9.95 -1.76 12.86
N ASN A 106 10.50 -1.07 13.87
CA ASN A 106 11.94 -0.94 14.05
C ASN A 106 12.61 -2.27 14.46
N SER A 107 11.84 -3.19 15.07
CA SER A 107 12.31 -4.52 15.44
C SER A 107 11.21 -5.57 15.34
N TYR A 108 11.61 -6.84 15.32
CA TYR A 108 10.67 -7.96 15.40
C TYR A 108 9.86 -7.95 16.71
N THR A 109 10.46 -7.49 17.80
CA THR A 109 9.77 -7.35 19.09
C THR A 109 8.66 -6.30 18.99
N ASP A 110 8.94 -5.15 18.37
CA ASP A 110 7.94 -4.09 18.16
C ASP A 110 6.81 -4.59 17.25
N ALA A 111 7.12 -5.30 16.18
CA ALA A 111 6.11 -5.89 15.31
C ALA A 111 5.16 -6.83 16.07
N LYS A 112 5.70 -7.68 16.97
CA LYS A 112 4.89 -8.55 17.84
C LYS A 112 4.00 -7.75 18.78
N LEU A 113 4.52 -6.68 19.38
CA LEU A 113 3.74 -5.81 20.26
C LEU A 113 2.59 -5.15 19.50
N LEU A 114 2.83 -4.67 18.27
CA LEU A 114 1.81 -4.08 17.41
C LEU A 114 0.72 -5.10 17.05
N VAL A 115 1.11 -6.32 16.64
CA VAL A 115 0.15 -7.41 16.33
C VAL A 115 -0.64 -7.81 17.57
N ALA A 116 -0.01 -7.92 18.74
CA ALA A 116 -0.71 -8.22 19.99
C ALA A 116 -1.67 -7.08 20.38
N GLY A 117 -1.29 -5.83 20.13
CA GLY A 117 -2.16 -4.66 20.29
C GLY A 117 -3.42 -4.76 19.42
N ILE A 118 -3.31 -5.24 18.18
CA ILE A 118 -4.47 -5.46 17.30
C ILE A 118 -5.43 -6.54 17.83
N LEU A 119 -5.08 -7.32 18.86
CA LEU A 119 -5.99 -8.34 19.42
C LEU A 119 -6.45 -8.02 20.84
N LYS A 120 -5.65 -7.26 21.60
CA LYS A 120 -5.84 -7.06 23.04
C LYS A 120 -6.12 -5.62 23.44
N ASN A 121 -5.97 -4.66 22.52
CA ASN A 121 -6.08 -3.26 22.86
C ASN A 121 -7.53 -2.85 23.12
N ASN A 122 -7.71 -1.78 23.91
CA ASN A 122 -9.02 -1.22 24.17
C ASN A 122 -9.45 -0.28 23.03
N TYR A 123 -10.32 -0.77 22.15
CA TYR A 123 -10.83 0.01 21.02
C TYR A 123 -11.74 1.16 21.42
N ILE A 124 -12.20 1.22 22.67
CA ILE A 124 -12.99 2.36 23.18
C ILE A 124 -12.21 3.67 23.02
N ILE A 125 -10.87 3.60 23.08
CA ILE A 125 -9.97 4.75 22.89
C ILE A 125 -10.27 5.49 21.57
N LEU A 126 -10.65 4.78 20.51
CA LEU A 126 -10.98 5.36 19.19
C LEU A 126 -12.18 6.31 19.21
N PHE A 127 -13.02 6.25 20.24
CA PHE A 127 -14.24 7.04 20.38
C PHE A 127 -14.17 8.03 21.55
N THR A 128 -12.98 8.22 22.13
CA THR A 128 -12.75 9.10 23.28
C THR A 128 -11.66 10.11 22.97
N GLU A 129 -11.54 11.13 23.83
CA GLU A 129 -10.46 12.13 23.75
C GLU A 129 -9.05 11.51 23.89
N ASP A 130 -8.96 10.27 24.40
CA ASP A 130 -7.69 9.55 24.48
C ASP A 130 -7.11 9.19 23.11
N LEU A 131 -7.91 9.19 22.04
CA LEU A 131 -7.42 9.06 20.66
C LEU A 131 -6.35 10.12 20.35
N TYR A 132 -6.56 11.35 20.81
CA TYR A 132 -5.68 12.48 20.50
C TYR A 132 -4.35 12.42 21.27
N LYS A 133 -4.27 11.56 22.29
CA LYS A 133 -3.03 11.29 23.05
C LYS A 133 -2.09 10.33 22.33
N LEU A 134 -2.52 9.71 21.23
CA LEU A 134 -1.71 8.78 20.42
C LEU A 134 -0.74 9.48 19.46
N GLY A 135 -0.53 10.80 19.63
CA GLY A 135 0.41 11.59 18.81
C GLY A 135 -0.23 12.27 17.59
N LEU A 136 -1.56 12.25 17.49
CA LEU A 136 -2.30 12.97 16.45
C LEU A 136 -3.37 13.85 17.11
N GLY A 137 -3.13 15.16 17.18
CA GLY A 137 -4.09 16.08 17.77
C GLY A 137 -5.39 16.18 16.97
N ARG A 138 -6.40 16.82 17.57
CA ARG A 138 -7.74 16.91 16.98
C ARG A 138 -7.75 17.64 15.64
N ASN A 139 -6.98 18.73 15.54
CA ASN A 139 -6.90 19.53 14.32
C ASN A 139 -6.20 18.74 13.20
N GLU A 140 -5.12 18.05 13.53
CA GLU A 140 -4.35 17.19 12.63
C GLU A 140 -5.20 16.04 12.10
N LEU A 141 -6.02 15.42 12.97
CA LEU A 141 -6.95 14.37 12.56
C LEU A 141 -8.02 14.90 11.60
N ILE A 142 -8.58 16.08 11.86
CA ILE A 142 -9.57 16.71 10.97
C ILE A 142 -8.94 17.00 9.60
N ILE A 143 -7.74 17.58 9.58
CA ILE A 143 -7.00 17.84 8.35
C ILE A 143 -6.73 16.54 7.59
N LEU A 144 -6.29 15.48 8.29
CA LEU A 144 -6.05 14.17 7.70
C LEU A 144 -7.33 13.60 7.03
N ILE A 145 -8.47 13.64 7.73
CA ILE A 145 -9.75 13.16 7.20
C ILE A 145 -10.16 13.97 5.97
N LEU A 146 -10.07 15.30 6.03
CA LEU A 146 -10.40 16.17 4.90
C LEU A 146 -9.47 15.92 3.70
N ALA A 147 -8.18 15.68 3.94
CA ALA A 147 -7.21 15.36 2.89
C ALA A 147 -7.54 14.00 2.23
N ILE A 148 -7.87 12.98 3.01
CA ILE A 148 -8.28 11.66 2.49
C ILE A 148 -9.57 11.79 1.67
N LEU A 149 -10.57 12.53 2.16
CA LEU A 149 -11.80 12.79 1.43
C LEU A 149 -11.54 13.54 0.13
N GLY A 150 -10.68 14.56 0.16
CA GLY A 150 -10.25 15.31 -1.02
C GLY A 150 -9.58 14.41 -2.06
N LEU A 151 -8.70 13.50 -1.64
CA LEU A 151 -8.06 12.51 -2.51
C LEU A 151 -9.07 11.54 -3.12
N VAL A 152 -10.01 11.02 -2.32
CA VAL A 152 -11.06 10.11 -2.81
C VAL A 152 -11.96 10.81 -3.84
N VAL A 153 -12.38 12.03 -3.57
CA VAL A 153 -13.17 12.85 -4.51
C VAL A 153 -12.37 13.10 -5.78
N PHE A 154 -11.10 13.49 -5.66
CA PHE A 154 -10.21 13.70 -6.79
C PHE A 154 -10.11 12.43 -7.66
N GLU A 155 -9.92 11.27 -7.05
CA GLU A 155 -9.83 9.99 -7.76
C GLU A 155 -11.14 9.62 -8.48
N ILE A 156 -12.29 9.82 -7.83
CA ILE A 156 -13.61 9.61 -8.45
C ILE A 156 -13.80 10.50 -9.68
N LEU A 157 -13.45 11.79 -9.56
CA LEU A 157 -13.55 12.75 -10.67
C LEU A 157 -12.55 12.45 -11.79
N ASN A 158 -11.35 11.98 -11.44
CA ASN A 158 -10.27 11.71 -12.40
C ASN A 158 -10.37 10.33 -13.06
N LYS A 159 -11.27 9.44 -12.61
CA LYS A 159 -11.49 8.09 -13.16
C LYS A 159 -11.72 8.06 -14.68
N SER A 160 -12.18 9.16 -15.28
CA SER A 160 -12.42 9.29 -16.72
C SER A 160 -11.46 10.26 -17.42
N ASN A 161 -10.31 10.56 -16.81
CA ASN A 161 -9.34 11.58 -17.28
C ASN A 161 -9.97 12.96 -17.53
N LYS A 162 -11.11 13.25 -16.88
CA LYS A 162 -11.87 14.49 -17.08
C LYS A 162 -11.18 15.70 -16.49
N LEU A 163 -10.50 15.58 -15.36
CA LEU A 163 -9.89 16.72 -14.68
C LEU A 163 -8.78 17.38 -15.51
N GLY A 164 -7.85 16.59 -16.04
CA GLY A 164 -6.79 17.11 -16.91
C GLY A 164 -7.33 17.71 -18.21
N THR A 165 -8.35 17.08 -18.81
CA THR A 165 -8.99 17.57 -20.04
C THR A 165 -9.89 18.80 -19.82
N LEU A 166 -10.50 18.94 -18.65
CA LEU A 166 -11.25 20.13 -18.24
C LEU A 166 -10.32 21.32 -18.03
N LEU A 167 -9.17 21.11 -17.39
CA LEU A 167 -8.17 22.15 -17.17
C LEU A 167 -7.52 22.59 -18.49
N SER A 168 -7.25 21.66 -19.41
CA SER A 168 -6.64 21.99 -20.71
C SER A 168 -7.55 22.86 -21.59
N LYS A 169 -8.87 22.79 -21.39
CA LYS A 169 -9.87 23.62 -22.11
C LYS A 169 -10.02 25.03 -21.55
N GLN A 170 -9.41 25.35 -20.39
CA GLN A 170 -9.50 26.67 -19.80
C GLN A 170 -8.55 27.68 -20.49
N PRO A 171 -8.84 28.99 -20.40
CA PRO A 171 -7.94 30.03 -20.89
C PRO A 171 -6.53 29.92 -20.31
N ILE A 172 -5.54 30.39 -21.07
CA ILE A 172 -4.12 30.27 -20.71
C ILE A 172 -3.81 30.88 -19.32
N GLY A 173 -4.39 32.05 -19.00
CA GLY A 173 -4.19 32.71 -17.70
C GLY A 173 -4.67 31.86 -16.53
N PHE A 174 -5.85 31.24 -16.65
CA PHE A 174 -6.40 30.36 -15.62
C PHE A 174 -5.53 29.10 -15.43
N ARG A 175 -5.07 28.49 -16.52
CA ARG A 175 -4.20 27.30 -16.47
C ARG A 175 -2.89 27.59 -15.74
N TRP A 176 -2.20 28.68 -16.09
CA TRP A 176 -0.95 29.05 -15.44
C TRP A 176 -1.16 29.43 -13.98
N ALA A 177 -2.24 30.16 -13.65
CA ALA A 177 -2.58 30.45 -12.26
C ALA A 177 -2.78 29.16 -11.46
N ALA A 178 -3.53 28.19 -12.00
CA ALA A 178 -3.74 26.89 -11.35
C ALA A 178 -2.43 26.12 -11.12
N TYR A 179 -1.54 26.07 -12.13
CA TYR A 179 -0.23 25.42 -12.00
C TYR A 179 0.66 26.10 -10.96
N ILE A 180 0.71 27.43 -10.97
CA ILE A 180 1.48 28.21 -10.00
C ILE A 180 0.93 27.98 -8.59
N ILE A 181 -0.39 28.00 -8.40
CA ILE A 181 -1.00 27.72 -7.10
C ILE A 181 -0.62 26.32 -6.60
N ILE A 182 -0.69 25.30 -7.45
CA ILE A 182 -0.30 23.93 -7.07
C ILE A 182 1.18 23.88 -6.68
N ILE A 183 2.06 24.46 -7.50
CA ILE A 183 3.50 24.50 -7.23
C ILE A 183 3.77 25.24 -5.91
N MET A 184 3.18 26.41 -5.71
CA MET A 184 3.34 27.19 -4.49
C MET A 184 2.78 26.46 -3.28
N THR A 185 1.67 25.72 -3.41
CA THR A 185 1.13 24.89 -2.32
C THR A 185 2.13 23.80 -1.94
N ILE A 186 2.70 23.10 -2.92
CA ILE A 186 3.73 22.07 -2.68
C ILE A 186 4.98 22.70 -2.04
N VAL A 187 5.38 23.90 -2.47
CA VAL A 187 6.57 24.60 -1.96
C VAL A 187 6.36 25.18 -0.57
N ILE A 188 5.17 25.69 -0.25
CA ILE A 188 4.88 26.30 1.05
C ILE A 188 4.59 25.22 2.10
N TYR A 189 3.85 24.18 1.74
CA TYR A 189 3.40 23.13 2.65
C TYR A 189 4.21 21.83 2.53
N GLY A 190 5.32 21.84 1.79
CA GLY A 190 6.26 20.73 1.75
C GLY A 190 6.92 20.51 3.12
N VAL A 191 7.36 19.27 3.37
CA VAL A 191 8.13 18.95 4.59
C VAL A 191 9.61 19.21 4.29
N TYR A 192 10.15 20.28 4.88
CA TYR A 192 11.56 20.70 4.71
C TYR A 192 12.47 20.35 5.90
N GLY A 193 11.88 19.98 7.04
CA GLY A 193 12.57 19.78 8.30
C GLY A 193 12.65 21.07 9.13
N ASP A 194 12.65 20.94 10.46
CA ASP A 194 12.59 22.11 11.36
C ASP A 194 13.91 22.90 11.41
N LYS A 195 15.05 22.27 11.07
CA LYS A 195 16.40 22.88 11.10
C LYS A 195 17.42 22.26 10.12
N ASP A 196 17.35 20.95 9.89
CA ASP A 196 18.15 20.22 8.90
C ASP A 196 17.26 19.63 7.81
N THR A 197 17.82 19.37 6.62
CA THR A 197 17.09 18.69 5.55
C THR A 197 16.58 17.34 6.05
N SER A 198 15.27 17.16 6.06
CA SER A 198 14.67 15.89 6.46
C SER A 198 15.24 14.78 5.58
N GLN A 199 15.83 13.75 6.19
CA GLN A 199 16.32 12.59 5.44
C GLN A 199 15.18 12.01 4.62
N PHE A 200 15.49 11.66 3.37
CA PHE A 200 14.53 11.09 2.44
C PHE A 200 13.81 9.92 3.13
N ILE A 201 12.48 9.88 3.05
CA ILE A 201 11.64 8.96 3.84
C ILE A 201 11.99 7.47 3.62
N TYR A 202 12.62 7.15 2.48
CA TYR A 202 13.12 5.83 2.12
C TYR A 202 14.52 5.53 2.66
N PHE A 203 15.09 6.31 3.57
CA PHE A 203 16.35 6.00 4.24
C PHE A 203 16.24 6.04 5.76
N GLN A 204 15.02 6.21 6.29
CA GLN A 204 14.74 6.20 7.73
C GLN A 204 14.44 4.77 8.22
N PHE A 205 15.40 3.85 8.06
CA PHE A 205 15.30 2.48 8.57
C PHE A 205 16.17 2.27 9.81
#